data_AF-A0A949AIY6-F1
#
_entry.id   AF-A0A949AIY6-F1
#
_cell.length_a   1.000
_cell.length_b   1.000
_cell.length_c   1.000
_cell.angle_alpha   90.00
_cell.angle_beta   90.00
_cell.angle_gamma   90.00
#
_symmetry.space_group_name_H-M   'P 1'
#
loop_
_entity.id
_entity.type
_entity.pdbx_description
1 polymer ?
#
loop_
_entity_poly.entity_id
_entity_poly.type
_entity_poly.pdbx_seq_one_letter_code
_entity_poly.pdbx_strand_id
1 'polypeptide(L)'
;MKDPKELFSSGESKNLSQIKYLITKELFNSNNCYKNNKDFEDFINKLEAKEIKKLEALAHFYYFICQPYKNSEDIREELRLVAITSLVEGMMQEVEYKDFFSWFQSIYGQITKIENYSKIKEEYLATFGSTRKIKTYFEKYILEDDKETLLECIKPFRDNKKFIKFDSIEKIAQFLYNMRCEFVHEARMKYLCPEGCHVSCIIVKRKPYKINIGIREFMKIFERSFIEFWQKQI
;
A
#
# COMPACT_ATOMS: atom_id res chain seq x y z
N MET A 1 -14.46 1.02 -13.15
CA MET A 1 -14.18 2.46 -13.18
C MET A 1 -14.43 3.03 -14.57
N LYS A 2 -15.39 3.95 -14.67
CA LYS A 2 -15.65 4.77 -15.88
C LYS A 2 -14.45 5.67 -16.22
N ASP A 3 -14.36 6.10 -17.48
CA ASP A 3 -13.35 7.08 -17.90
C ASP A 3 -13.60 8.40 -17.15
N PRO A 4 -12.58 9.05 -16.57
CA PRO A 4 -12.75 10.36 -15.95
C PRO A 4 -13.47 11.36 -16.85
N LYS A 5 -13.24 11.34 -18.18
CA LYS A 5 -13.99 12.18 -19.13
C LYS A 5 -15.49 11.96 -19.08
N GLU A 6 -15.96 10.75 -18.77
CA GLU A 6 -17.38 10.44 -18.56
C GLU A 6 -17.89 10.91 -17.18
N LEU A 7 -17.02 11.01 -16.18
CA LEU A 7 -17.33 11.64 -14.89
C LEU A 7 -17.35 13.18 -15.00
N PHE A 8 -16.66 13.74 -16.01
CA PHE A 8 -16.48 15.17 -16.26
C PHE A 8 -17.28 15.72 -17.46
N SER A 9 -18.04 14.90 -18.20
CA SER A 9 -18.73 15.30 -19.44
C SER A 9 -20.07 16.01 -19.23
N SER A 10 -20.59 16.07 -18.00
CA SER A 10 -21.69 16.97 -17.66
C SER A 10 -21.13 18.39 -17.60
N GLY A 11 -21.52 19.28 -18.52
CA GLY A 11 -21.01 20.66 -18.69
C GLY A 11 -21.18 21.63 -17.51
N GLU A 12 -21.32 21.13 -16.28
CA GLU A 12 -21.27 21.88 -15.03
C GLU A 12 -19.86 21.81 -14.45
N SER A 13 -19.29 22.95 -14.05
CA SER A 13 -18.00 22.97 -13.34
C SER A 13 -18.17 22.32 -11.97
N LYS A 14 -17.84 21.03 -11.86
CA LYS A 14 -17.81 20.35 -10.56
C LYS A 14 -16.68 20.92 -9.71
N ASN A 15 -16.98 21.32 -8.49
CA ASN A 15 -15.95 21.68 -7.52
C ASN A 15 -15.12 20.42 -7.18
N LEU A 16 -13.82 20.59 -6.93
CA LEU A 16 -12.88 19.53 -6.52
C LEU A 16 -13.43 18.58 -5.45
N SER A 17 -14.22 19.09 -4.49
CA SER A 17 -14.87 18.25 -3.47
C SER A 17 -15.84 17.22 -4.08
N GLN A 18 -16.66 17.62 -5.05
CA GLN A 18 -17.59 16.71 -5.73
C GLN A 18 -16.84 15.67 -6.57
N ILE A 19 -15.71 16.06 -7.18
CA ILE A 19 -14.85 15.13 -7.94
C ILE A 19 -14.29 14.05 -7.03
N LYS A 20 -13.74 14.43 -5.88
CA LYS A 20 -13.20 13.50 -4.88
C LYS A 20 -14.26 12.54 -4.35
N TYR A 21 -15.47 13.04 -4.08
CA TYR A 21 -16.60 12.21 -3.69
C TYR A 21 -16.95 11.17 -4.75
N LEU A 22 -17.07 11.58 -6.03
CA LEU A 22 -17.39 10.67 -7.13
C LEU A 22 -16.32 9.60 -7.35
N ILE A 23 -15.03 9.96 -7.26
CA ILE A 23 -13.92 9.01 -7.34
C ILE A 23 -14.02 7.98 -6.22
N THR A 24 -14.21 8.44 -4.98
CA THR A 24 -14.35 7.56 -3.82
C THR A 24 -15.54 6.62 -4.00
N LYS A 25 -16.70 7.13 -4.39
CA LYS A 25 -17.90 6.34 -4.63
C LYS A 25 -17.68 5.26 -5.69
N GLU A 26 -17.06 5.63 -6.81
CA GLU A 26 -16.79 4.69 -7.90
C GLU A 26 -15.79 3.59 -7.48
N LEU A 27 -14.79 3.91 -6.66
CA LEU A 27 -13.83 2.92 -6.11
C LEU A 27 -14.52 1.84 -5.26
N PHE A 28 -15.48 2.23 -4.43
CA PHE A 28 -16.26 1.28 -3.62
C PHE A 28 -17.27 0.49 -4.47
N ASN A 29 -17.94 1.16 -5.41
CA ASN A 29 -18.92 0.52 -6.28
C ASN A 29 -18.28 -0.48 -7.26
N SER A 30 -17.08 -0.20 -7.80
CA SER A 30 -16.41 -1.13 -8.73
C SER A 30 -16.01 -2.45 -8.10
N ASN A 31 -16.00 -2.53 -6.77
CA ASN A 31 -15.70 -3.73 -6.00
C ASN A 31 -16.97 -4.42 -5.46
N ASN A 32 -18.15 -4.03 -5.93
CA ASN A 32 -19.45 -4.52 -5.46
C ASN A 32 -19.64 -4.41 -3.93
N CYS A 33 -18.96 -3.44 -3.30
CA CYS A 33 -18.99 -3.25 -1.85
C CYS A 33 -20.40 -2.84 -1.37
N TYR A 34 -21.09 -2.03 -2.16
CA TYR A 34 -22.42 -1.52 -1.87
C TYR A 34 -23.41 -1.93 -2.95
N LYS A 35 -24.63 -2.33 -2.54
CA LYS A 35 -25.67 -2.78 -3.47
C LYS A 35 -26.31 -1.60 -4.20
N ASN A 36 -26.30 -0.44 -3.58
CA ASN A 36 -26.92 0.77 -4.11
C ASN A 36 -26.21 2.03 -3.57
N ASN A 37 -26.58 3.20 -4.12
CA ASN A 37 -26.00 4.49 -3.74
C ASN A 37 -26.26 4.88 -2.27
N LYS A 38 -27.40 4.46 -1.72
CA LYS A 38 -27.78 4.77 -0.34
C LYS A 38 -26.86 4.07 0.65
N ASP A 39 -26.47 2.82 0.40
CA ASP A 39 -25.55 2.10 1.29
C ASP A 39 -24.18 2.82 1.40
N PHE A 40 -23.69 3.40 0.30
CA PHE A 40 -22.46 4.21 0.29
C PHE A 40 -22.64 5.53 1.06
N GLU A 41 -23.78 6.20 0.87
CA GLU A 41 -24.09 7.44 1.59
C GLU A 41 -24.22 7.18 3.10
N ASP A 42 -24.88 6.10 3.49
CA ASP A 42 -25.00 5.65 4.88
C ASP A 42 -23.63 5.32 5.48
N PHE A 43 -22.70 4.77 4.69
CA PHE A 43 -21.31 4.57 5.11
C PHE A 43 -20.57 5.90 5.33
N ILE A 44 -20.62 6.83 4.37
CA ILE A 44 -19.96 8.14 4.48
C ILE A 44 -20.49 8.91 5.69
N ASN A 45 -21.80 8.84 5.97
CA ASN A 45 -22.42 9.53 7.09
C ASN A 45 -21.98 9.01 8.47
N LYS A 46 -21.36 7.82 8.54
CA LYS A 46 -20.81 7.26 9.80
C LYS A 46 -19.38 7.72 10.09
N LEU A 47 -18.69 8.28 9.10
CA LEU A 47 -17.32 8.76 9.26
C LEU A 47 -17.30 10.19 9.80
N GLU A 48 -16.28 10.52 10.59
CA GLU A 48 -16.01 11.89 10.99
C GLU A 48 -15.51 12.72 9.79
N ALA A 49 -15.71 14.05 9.83
CA ALA A 49 -15.27 14.94 8.76
C ALA A 49 -13.76 14.85 8.44
N LYS A 50 -12.92 14.55 9.45
CA LYS A 50 -11.47 14.34 9.26
C LYS A 50 -11.16 13.07 8.47
N GLU A 51 -11.95 12.02 8.69
CA GLU A 51 -11.81 10.70 8.06
C GLU A 51 -12.29 10.76 6.62
N ILE A 52 -13.43 11.42 6.36
CA ILE A 52 -13.93 11.66 5.00
C ILE A 52 -12.86 12.39 4.16
N LYS A 53 -12.27 13.46 4.69
CA LYS A 53 -11.20 14.20 3.98
C LYS A 53 -9.99 13.31 3.68
N LYS A 54 -9.59 12.45 4.62
CA LYS A 54 -8.48 11.51 4.44
C LYS A 54 -8.80 10.45 3.40
N LEU A 55 -9.98 9.83 3.48
CA LEU A 55 -10.51 8.87 2.51
C LEU A 55 -10.50 9.46 1.10
N GLU A 56 -11.10 10.63 0.92
CA GLU A 56 -11.16 11.33 -0.35
C GLU A 56 -9.77 11.66 -0.92
N ALA A 57 -8.84 12.13 -0.08
CA ALA A 57 -7.48 12.43 -0.50
C ALA A 57 -6.74 11.19 -1.00
N LEU A 58 -6.87 10.07 -0.29
CA LEU A 58 -6.23 8.81 -0.64
C LEU A 58 -6.85 8.18 -1.89
N ALA A 59 -8.19 8.18 -2.00
CA ALA A 59 -8.90 7.68 -3.18
C ALA A 59 -8.55 8.51 -4.43
N HIS A 60 -8.48 9.83 -4.29
CA HIS A 60 -8.06 10.72 -5.36
C HIS A 60 -6.60 10.46 -5.78
N PHE A 61 -5.67 10.32 -4.84
CA PHE A 61 -4.28 9.98 -5.16
C PHE A 61 -4.18 8.62 -5.87
N TYR A 62 -4.87 7.60 -5.34
CA TYR A 62 -4.90 6.26 -5.95
C TYR A 62 -5.39 6.32 -7.40
N TYR A 63 -6.48 7.03 -7.64
CA TYR A 63 -7.08 7.16 -8.96
C TYR A 63 -6.12 7.76 -9.99
N PHE A 64 -5.51 8.91 -9.65
CA PHE A 64 -4.65 9.62 -10.62
C PHE A 64 -3.25 9.01 -10.77
N ILE A 65 -2.71 8.34 -9.75
CA ILE A 65 -1.33 7.84 -9.75
C ILE A 65 -1.25 6.34 -10.05
N CYS A 66 -2.14 5.54 -9.47
CA CYS A 66 -2.08 4.08 -9.56
C CYS A 66 -2.96 3.53 -10.68
N GLN A 67 -4.09 4.19 -10.92
CA GLN A 67 -5.03 3.83 -11.98
C GLN A 67 -5.06 4.88 -13.10
N PRO A 68 -3.91 5.37 -13.61
CA PRO A 68 -3.98 6.32 -14.70
C PRO A 68 -4.61 5.60 -15.90
N TYR A 69 -5.39 6.38 -16.64
CA TYR A 69 -6.26 6.01 -17.75
C TYR A 69 -5.79 4.79 -18.54
N LYS A 70 -6.75 4.01 -19.07
CA LYS A 70 -6.51 2.81 -19.89
C LYS A 70 -5.47 2.96 -21.03
N ASN A 71 -5.07 4.20 -21.36
CA ASN A 71 -4.14 4.55 -22.43
C ASN A 71 -2.90 5.37 -21.99
N SER A 72 -2.67 5.66 -20.70
CA SER A 72 -1.43 6.35 -20.30
C SER A 72 -0.36 5.31 -19.95
N GLU A 73 0.50 5.02 -20.91
CA GLU A 73 1.73 4.24 -20.71
C GLU A 73 2.75 4.97 -19.81
N ASP A 74 2.46 6.21 -19.43
CA ASP A 74 3.40 7.14 -18.79
C ASP A 74 3.86 6.71 -17.38
N ILE A 75 3.05 5.94 -16.64
CA ILE A 75 3.41 5.49 -15.28
C ILE A 75 3.78 4.01 -15.29
N ARG A 76 5.08 3.75 -15.14
CA ARG A 76 5.68 2.41 -15.01
C ARG A 76 5.10 1.64 -13.83
N GLU A 77 4.98 0.32 -13.96
CA GLU A 77 4.34 -0.54 -12.96
C GLU A 77 5.03 -0.50 -11.59
N GLU A 78 6.36 -0.41 -11.56
CA GLU A 78 7.13 -0.27 -10.33
C GLU A 78 6.76 0.99 -9.54
N LEU A 79 6.46 2.09 -10.23
CA LEU A 79 6.05 3.34 -9.60
C LEU A 79 4.68 3.20 -8.96
N ARG A 80 3.77 2.48 -9.62
CA ARG A 80 2.44 2.18 -9.07
C ARG A 80 2.56 1.32 -7.82
N LEU A 81 3.44 0.31 -7.83
CA LEU A 81 3.68 -0.54 -6.66
C LEU A 81 4.25 0.27 -5.47
N VAL A 82 5.19 1.18 -5.74
CA VAL A 82 5.74 2.11 -4.75
C VAL A 82 4.67 3.07 -4.22
N ALA A 83 3.81 3.60 -5.11
CA ALA A 83 2.72 4.50 -4.76
C ALA A 83 1.67 3.81 -3.88
N ILE A 84 1.25 2.59 -4.22
CA ILE A 84 0.33 1.78 -3.42
C ILE A 84 0.93 1.49 -2.04
N THR A 85 2.20 1.11 -1.98
CA THR A 85 2.90 0.88 -0.70
C THR A 85 2.92 2.15 0.17
N SER A 86 3.10 3.32 -0.46
CA SER A 86 3.07 4.61 0.23
C SER A 86 1.66 5.00 0.71
N LEU A 87 0.61 4.65 -0.05
CA LEU A 87 -0.78 4.81 0.37
C LEU A 87 -1.09 3.96 1.61
N VAL A 88 -0.63 2.71 1.64
CA VAL A 88 -0.78 1.83 2.81
C VAL A 88 -0.14 2.46 4.05
N GLU A 89 1.08 2.98 3.93
CA GLU A 89 1.74 3.70 5.02
C GLU A 89 0.94 4.95 5.46
N GLY A 90 0.38 5.69 4.51
CA GLY A 90 -0.45 6.88 4.73
C GLY A 90 -1.78 6.59 5.44
N MET A 91 -2.42 5.46 5.16
CA MET A 91 -3.64 5.04 5.86
C MET A 91 -3.38 4.81 7.35
N MET A 92 -2.26 4.16 7.66
CA MET A 92 -1.87 3.77 9.01
C MET A 92 -1.17 4.89 9.82
N GLN A 93 -1.44 6.16 9.50
CA GLN A 93 -0.73 7.30 10.10
C GLN A 93 -0.99 7.54 11.59
N GLU A 94 -2.05 6.97 12.18
CA GLU A 94 -2.45 7.23 13.57
C GLU A 94 -1.51 6.66 14.63
N VAL A 95 -0.46 5.95 14.23
CA VAL A 95 0.46 5.39 15.22
C VAL A 95 1.47 6.43 15.68
N GLU A 96 1.44 6.71 16.98
CA GLU A 96 2.30 7.65 17.69
C GLU A 96 3.76 7.44 17.27
N TYR A 97 4.36 8.49 16.72
CA TYR A 97 5.80 8.55 16.54
C TYR A 97 6.43 8.87 17.89
N LYS A 98 7.35 8.02 18.34
CA LYS A 98 8.20 8.30 19.50
C LYS A 98 9.63 8.37 19.00
N ASP A 99 10.32 9.47 19.30
CA ASP A 99 11.75 9.60 18.99
C ASP A 99 12.56 8.45 19.60
N PHE A 100 13.56 7.95 18.87
CA PHE A 100 14.34 6.77 19.28
C PHE A 100 15.03 7.01 20.62
N PHE A 101 15.65 8.17 20.81
CA PHE A 101 16.38 8.45 22.04
C PHE A 101 15.44 8.58 23.23
N SER A 102 14.31 9.25 23.03
CA SER A 102 13.25 9.40 24.03
C SER A 102 12.64 8.05 24.44
N TRP A 103 12.38 7.18 23.45
CA TRP A 103 11.95 5.80 23.69
C TRP A 103 13.03 4.99 24.42
N PHE A 104 14.26 5.06 23.93
CA PHE A 104 15.40 4.32 24.47
C PHE A 104 15.62 4.69 25.94
N GLN A 105 15.66 5.98 26.29
CA GLN A 105 15.79 6.41 27.67
C GLN A 105 14.64 5.93 28.57
N SER A 106 13.41 5.89 28.04
CA SER A 106 12.25 5.45 28.82
C SER A 106 12.29 3.96 29.22
N ILE A 107 12.98 3.12 28.46
CA ILE A 107 13.09 1.67 28.74
C ILE A 107 14.47 1.31 29.30
N TYR A 108 15.52 1.91 28.76
CA TYR A 108 16.92 1.54 28.94
C TYR A 108 17.77 2.63 29.61
N GLY A 109 17.18 3.75 30.06
CA GLY A 109 17.92 4.90 30.59
C GLY A 109 18.79 4.63 31.82
N GLN A 110 18.55 3.53 32.53
CA GLN A 110 19.35 3.08 33.67
C GLN A 110 20.40 2.01 33.31
N ILE A 111 20.44 1.54 32.06
CA ILE A 111 21.39 0.52 31.61
C ILE A 111 22.73 1.18 31.30
N THR A 112 23.78 0.73 31.98
CA THR A 112 25.14 1.28 31.85
C THR A 112 25.94 0.65 30.71
N LYS A 113 25.50 -0.48 30.16
CA LYS A 113 26.16 -1.15 29.03
C LYS A 113 25.15 -1.81 28.09
N ILE A 114 25.19 -1.43 26.82
CA ILE A 114 24.38 -2.02 25.76
C ILE A 114 25.23 -3.09 25.06
N GLU A 115 24.85 -4.35 25.22
CA GLU A 115 25.57 -5.46 24.57
C GLU A 115 25.12 -5.70 23.13
N ASN A 116 23.87 -5.36 22.80
CA ASN A 116 23.31 -5.61 21.47
C ASN A 116 22.44 -4.46 20.97
N TYR A 117 23.08 -3.41 20.48
CA TYR A 117 22.42 -2.26 19.90
C TYR A 117 21.54 -2.62 18.69
N SER A 118 21.93 -3.64 17.91
CA SER A 118 21.14 -4.10 16.75
C SER A 118 19.76 -4.58 17.18
N LYS A 119 19.69 -5.39 18.24
CA LYS A 119 18.43 -5.91 18.79
C LYS A 119 17.53 -4.78 19.30
N ILE A 120 18.10 -3.82 20.02
CA ILE A 120 17.35 -2.64 20.52
C ILE A 120 16.77 -1.81 19.37
N LYS A 121 17.56 -1.62 18.30
CA LYS A 121 17.09 -0.94 17.10
C LYS A 121 15.97 -1.72 16.42
N GLU A 122 16.06 -3.05 16.34
CA GLU A 122 15.00 -3.90 15.81
C GLU A 122 13.72 -3.82 16.62
N GLU A 123 13.81 -3.84 17.95
CA GLU A 123 12.68 -3.65 18.86
C GLU A 123 12.01 -2.30 18.64
N TYR A 124 12.80 -1.21 18.61
CA TYR A 124 12.27 0.11 18.29
C TYR A 124 11.55 0.15 16.94
N LEU A 125 12.18 -0.39 15.89
CA LEU A 125 11.59 -0.38 14.55
C LEU A 125 10.34 -1.27 14.46
N ALA A 126 10.26 -2.33 15.27
CA ALA A 126 9.06 -3.13 15.40
C ALA A 126 7.94 -2.37 16.11
N THR A 127 8.26 -1.55 17.12
CA THR A 127 7.27 -0.82 17.92
C THR A 127 6.93 0.58 17.39
N PHE A 128 7.81 1.25 16.65
CA PHE A 128 7.60 2.64 16.20
C PHE A 128 7.97 2.85 14.73
N GLY A 129 8.60 1.86 14.08
CA GLY A 129 9.03 1.99 12.69
C GLY A 129 7.88 1.97 11.69
N SER A 130 8.05 2.67 10.57
CA SER A 130 7.10 2.69 9.45
C SER A 130 6.80 1.31 8.88
N THR A 131 7.74 0.37 8.94
CA THR A 131 7.50 -1.01 8.51
C THR A 131 6.34 -1.67 9.27
N ARG A 132 6.19 -1.38 10.58
CA ARG A 132 5.09 -1.91 11.39
C ARG A 132 3.74 -1.56 10.76
N LYS A 133 3.58 -0.31 10.29
CA LYS A 133 2.34 0.16 9.68
C LYS A 133 1.91 -0.74 8.51
N ILE A 134 2.85 -1.04 7.61
CA ILE A 134 2.58 -1.89 6.45
C ILE A 134 2.31 -3.33 6.87
N LYS A 135 3.08 -3.88 7.83
CA LYS A 135 2.84 -5.24 8.36
C LYS A 135 1.45 -5.36 8.97
N THR A 136 1.10 -4.47 9.89
CA THR A 136 -0.20 -4.43 10.54
C THR A 136 -1.33 -4.27 9.52
N TYR A 137 -1.14 -3.48 8.47
CA TYR A 137 -2.14 -3.36 7.42
C TYR A 137 -2.36 -4.69 6.69
N PHE A 138 -1.27 -5.34 6.26
CA PHE A 138 -1.31 -6.61 5.54
C PHE A 138 -1.93 -7.73 6.40
N GLU A 139 -1.64 -7.75 7.69
CA GLU A 139 -2.20 -8.70 8.64
C GLU A 139 -3.71 -8.51 8.83
N LYS A 140 -4.17 -7.26 8.99
CA LYS A 140 -5.55 -6.94 9.41
C LYS A 140 -6.57 -6.73 8.30
N TYR A 141 -6.13 -6.27 7.13
CA TYR A 141 -7.03 -5.75 6.09
C TYR A 141 -6.88 -6.42 4.73
N ILE A 142 -5.79 -7.16 4.47
CA ILE A 142 -5.75 -8.03 3.29
C ILE A 142 -6.56 -9.29 3.59
N LEU A 143 -7.42 -9.68 2.65
CA LEU A 143 -8.26 -10.88 2.76
C LEU A 143 -7.40 -12.16 2.65
N GLU A 144 -7.83 -13.26 3.26
CA GLU A 144 -7.02 -14.50 3.28
C GLU A 144 -6.67 -15.01 1.87
N ASP A 145 -7.64 -15.07 0.96
CA ASP A 145 -7.41 -15.47 -0.45
C ASP A 145 -6.36 -14.57 -1.16
N ASP A 146 -6.36 -13.28 -0.81
CA ASP A 146 -5.39 -12.31 -1.33
C ASP A 146 -4.00 -12.51 -0.70
N LYS A 147 -3.93 -12.87 0.58
CA LYS A 147 -2.66 -13.23 1.25
C LYS A 147 -2.05 -14.45 0.59
N GLU A 148 -2.83 -15.49 0.32
CA GLU A 148 -2.38 -16.69 -0.38
C GLU A 148 -1.84 -16.33 -1.76
N THR A 149 -2.60 -15.56 -2.54
CA THR A 149 -2.20 -15.08 -3.87
C THR A 149 -0.85 -14.36 -3.82
N LEU A 150 -0.65 -13.45 -2.85
CA LEU A 150 0.62 -12.73 -2.68
C LEU A 150 1.78 -13.67 -2.34
N LEU A 151 1.57 -14.64 -1.45
CA LEU A 151 2.57 -15.67 -1.08
C LEU A 151 2.98 -16.56 -2.26
N GLU A 152 2.05 -16.81 -3.18
CA GLU A 152 2.30 -17.61 -4.38
C GLU A 152 3.10 -16.83 -5.43
N CYS A 153 2.76 -15.55 -5.61
CA CYS A 153 3.23 -14.73 -6.72
C CYS A 153 4.55 -14.00 -6.43
N ILE A 154 4.86 -13.66 -5.18
CA ILE A 154 6.06 -12.89 -4.84
C ILE A 154 7.13 -13.81 -4.24
N LYS A 155 8.30 -13.86 -4.89
CA LYS A 155 9.38 -14.79 -4.52
C LYS A 155 10.74 -14.09 -4.43
N PRO A 156 11.41 -14.07 -3.27
CA PRO A 156 12.80 -13.61 -3.18
C PRO A 156 13.75 -14.61 -3.84
N PHE A 157 14.82 -14.11 -4.45
CA PHE A 157 15.97 -14.93 -4.84
C PHE A 157 16.88 -15.16 -3.62
N ARG A 158 17.24 -16.42 -3.36
CA ARG A 158 18.16 -16.77 -2.28
C ARG A 158 19.50 -17.28 -2.79
N ASP A 159 20.46 -17.39 -1.89
CA ASP A 159 21.86 -17.76 -2.15
C ASP A 159 22.01 -19.13 -2.85
N ASN A 160 21.02 -20.01 -2.73
CA ASN A 160 20.93 -21.26 -3.49
C ASN A 160 20.58 -21.07 -4.98
N LYS A 161 20.62 -19.83 -5.48
CA LYS A 161 20.30 -19.42 -6.85
C LYS A 161 18.89 -19.78 -7.30
N LYS A 162 17.93 -19.86 -6.37
CA LYS A 162 16.53 -20.18 -6.65
C LYS A 162 15.59 -19.13 -6.07
N PHE A 163 14.48 -18.93 -6.77
CA PHE A 163 13.33 -18.20 -6.22
C PHE A 163 12.54 -19.12 -5.31
N ILE A 164 12.29 -18.69 -4.08
CA ILE A 164 11.49 -19.46 -3.13
C ILE A 164 10.25 -18.66 -2.71
N LYS A 165 9.20 -19.33 -2.23
CA LYS A 165 8.03 -18.66 -1.67
C LYS A 165 8.41 -17.92 -0.38
N PHE A 166 7.74 -16.80 -0.11
CA PHE A 166 7.68 -16.29 1.25
C PHE A 166 6.89 -17.27 2.11
N ASP A 167 7.26 -17.36 3.38
CA ASP A 167 6.59 -18.19 4.40
C ASP A 167 5.56 -17.40 5.21
N SER A 168 5.49 -16.08 5.02
CA SER A 168 4.57 -15.22 5.78
C SER A 168 4.28 -13.90 5.05
N ILE A 169 3.09 -13.34 5.29
CA ILE A 169 2.63 -12.09 4.68
C ILE A 169 3.43 -10.88 5.19
N GLU A 170 3.92 -10.95 6.42
CA GLU A 170 4.77 -9.94 7.05
C GLU A 170 6.10 -9.78 6.32
N LYS A 171 6.63 -10.87 5.74
CA LYS A 171 7.84 -10.79 4.91
C LYS A 171 7.56 -10.14 3.55
N ILE A 172 6.36 -10.31 2.99
CA ILE A 172 5.92 -9.57 1.80
C ILE A 172 5.76 -8.08 2.13
N ALA A 173 5.09 -7.74 3.23
CA ALA A 173 4.96 -6.36 3.69
C ALA A 173 6.33 -5.69 3.91
N GLN A 174 7.27 -6.41 4.54
CA GLN A 174 8.65 -5.96 4.71
C GLN A 174 9.37 -5.75 3.37
N PHE A 175 9.18 -6.66 2.41
CA PHE A 175 9.76 -6.56 1.08
C PHE A 175 9.24 -5.32 0.35
N LEU A 176 7.92 -5.10 0.30
CA LEU A 176 7.31 -3.95 -0.36
C LEU A 176 7.75 -2.63 0.28
N TYR A 177 7.80 -2.59 1.62
CA TYR A 177 8.32 -1.42 2.33
C TYR A 177 9.79 -1.13 1.96
N ASN A 178 10.66 -2.15 1.96
CA ASN A 178 12.06 -1.98 1.60
C ASN A 178 12.20 -1.51 0.15
N MET A 179 11.44 -2.11 -0.77
CA MET A 179 11.40 -1.70 -2.17
C MET A 179 11.04 -0.23 -2.32
N ARG A 180 9.99 0.23 -1.63
CA ARG A 180 9.57 1.64 -1.59
C ARG A 180 10.67 2.55 -1.05
N CYS A 181 11.32 2.19 0.05
CA CYS A 181 12.40 2.98 0.63
C CYS A 181 13.59 3.12 -0.33
N GLU A 182 14.00 2.02 -0.96
CA GLU A 182 15.12 2.01 -1.91
C GLU A 182 14.80 2.82 -3.17
N PHE A 183 13.55 2.79 -3.63
CA PHE A 183 13.11 3.66 -4.71
C PHE A 183 13.23 5.14 -4.33
N VAL A 184 12.66 5.52 -3.19
CA VAL A 184 12.61 6.92 -2.75
C VAL A 184 13.99 7.48 -2.44
N HIS A 185 14.87 6.69 -1.80
CA HIS A 185 16.17 7.18 -1.34
C HIS A 185 17.30 6.99 -2.34
N GLU A 186 17.26 5.93 -3.15
CA GLU A 186 18.38 5.57 -4.02
C GLU A 186 18.01 5.54 -5.51
N ALA A 187 16.72 5.64 -5.87
CA ALA A 187 16.20 5.41 -7.21
C ALA A 187 16.66 4.06 -7.81
N ARG A 188 17.02 3.09 -6.96
CA ARG A 188 17.57 1.79 -7.37
C ARG A 188 16.47 0.76 -7.51
N MET A 189 15.66 0.92 -8.55
CA MET A 189 14.77 -0.14 -9.04
C MET A 189 15.02 -0.37 -10.52
N LYS A 190 15.42 -1.60 -10.86
CA LYS A 190 15.45 -2.06 -12.24
C LYS A 190 14.30 -3.05 -12.40
N TYR A 191 13.28 -2.63 -13.14
CA TYR A 191 12.21 -3.50 -13.59
C TYR A 191 12.72 -4.22 -14.84
N LEU A 192 12.91 -5.53 -14.73
CA LEU A 192 13.26 -6.40 -15.86
C LEU A 192 11.99 -7.14 -16.24
N CYS A 193 11.30 -6.63 -17.25
CA CYS A 193 10.19 -7.31 -17.91
C CYS A 193 10.52 -7.39 -19.40
N PRO A 194 11.06 -8.52 -19.87
CA PRO A 194 11.13 -8.79 -21.29
C PRO A 194 9.73 -8.74 -21.89
N GLU A 195 9.56 -8.17 -23.09
CA GLU A 195 8.27 -8.16 -23.78
C GLU A 195 7.62 -9.56 -23.77
N GLY A 196 6.36 -9.64 -23.34
CA GLY A 196 5.59 -10.89 -23.26
C GLY A 196 5.77 -11.71 -21.97
N CYS A 197 6.56 -11.26 -20.99
CA CYS A 197 6.67 -11.95 -19.69
C CYS A 197 5.65 -11.45 -18.65
N HIS A 198 4.88 -12.37 -18.07
CA HIS A 198 4.08 -12.15 -16.84
C HIS A 198 4.94 -12.11 -15.56
N VAL A 199 6.26 -12.06 -15.72
CA VAL A 199 7.25 -12.20 -14.66
C VAL A 199 8.11 -10.96 -14.66
N SER A 200 7.95 -10.11 -13.65
CA SER A 200 8.86 -9.00 -13.44
C SER A 200 9.94 -9.39 -12.43
N CYS A 201 11.20 -9.15 -12.79
CA CYS A 201 12.29 -9.22 -11.82
C CYS A 201 12.61 -7.80 -11.35
N ILE A 202 12.54 -7.58 -10.03
CA ILE A 202 12.90 -6.33 -9.39
C ILE A 202 14.16 -6.54 -8.56
N ILE A 203 15.14 -5.67 -8.73
CA ILE A 203 16.34 -5.66 -7.89
C ILE A 203 16.18 -4.60 -6.79
N VAL A 204 16.23 -5.03 -5.53
CA VAL A 204 16.17 -4.19 -4.32
C VAL A 204 17.42 -4.49 -3.48
N LYS A 205 18.23 -3.50 -3.10
CA LYS A 205 19.52 -3.72 -2.40
C LYS A 205 20.44 -4.75 -3.07
N ARG A 206 20.48 -4.77 -4.42
CA ARG A 206 21.20 -5.78 -5.23
C ARG A 206 20.68 -7.23 -5.08
N LYS A 207 19.55 -7.44 -4.40
CA LYS A 207 18.87 -8.74 -4.30
C LYS A 207 17.74 -8.80 -5.34
N PRO A 208 17.71 -9.83 -6.20
CA PRO A 208 16.61 -9.99 -7.13
C PRO A 208 15.37 -10.58 -6.45
N TYR A 209 14.21 -10.14 -6.90
CA TYR A 209 12.90 -10.62 -6.51
C TYR A 209 12.07 -10.88 -7.75
N LYS A 210 11.33 -11.98 -7.75
CA LYS A 210 10.39 -12.34 -8.81
C LYS A 210 8.98 -11.98 -8.36
N ILE A 211 8.31 -11.14 -9.15
CA ILE A 211 6.91 -10.76 -8.95
C ILE A 211 6.11 -11.33 -10.13
N ASN A 212 5.38 -12.41 -9.85
CA ASN A 212 4.48 -13.12 -10.77
C ASN A 212 3.02 -12.70 -10.57
N ILE A 213 2.81 -11.42 -10.29
CA ILE A 213 1.47 -10.82 -10.22
C ILE A 213 1.52 -9.54 -11.05
N GLY A 214 0.60 -9.42 -12.01
CA GLY A 214 0.48 -8.21 -12.81
C GLY A 214 0.02 -7.05 -11.93
N ILE A 215 0.45 -5.82 -12.25
CA ILE A 215 0.10 -4.65 -11.44
C ILE A 215 -1.41 -4.48 -11.27
N ARG A 216 -2.20 -4.83 -12.30
CA ARG A 216 -3.67 -4.77 -12.24
C ARG A 216 -4.26 -5.69 -11.18
N GLU A 217 -3.69 -6.87 -10.99
CA GLU A 217 -4.19 -7.80 -9.98
C GLU A 217 -3.75 -7.35 -8.58
N PHE A 218 -2.51 -6.85 -8.45
CA PHE A 218 -2.05 -6.23 -7.21
C PHE A 218 -2.92 -5.02 -6.81
N MET A 219 -3.33 -4.21 -7.78
CA MET A 219 -4.27 -3.11 -7.58
C MET A 219 -5.62 -3.60 -7.06
N LYS A 220 -6.21 -4.67 -7.61
CA LYS A 220 -7.48 -5.22 -7.08
C LYS A 220 -7.35 -5.69 -5.63
N ILE A 221 -6.25 -6.38 -5.29
CA ILE A 221 -5.95 -6.76 -3.91
C ILE A 221 -5.90 -5.52 -3.01
N PHE A 222 -5.22 -4.46 -3.46
CA PHE A 222 -5.20 -3.20 -2.75
C PHE A 222 -6.59 -2.60 -2.59
N GLU A 223 -7.39 -2.47 -3.65
CA GLU A 223 -8.74 -1.89 -3.60
C GLU A 223 -9.65 -2.63 -2.61
N ARG A 224 -9.64 -3.97 -2.63
CA ARG A 224 -10.38 -4.79 -1.66
C ARG A 224 -9.93 -4.50 -0.23
N SER A 225 -8.62 -4.51 0.02
CA SER A 225 -8.07 -4.24 1.36
C SER A 225 -8.29 -2.79 1.82
N PHE A 226 -8.34 -1.83 0.89
CA PHE A 226 -8.59 -0.42 1.16
C PHE A 226 -10.03 -0.23 1.64
N ILE A 227 -10.98 -0.91 0.99
CA ILE A 227 -12.38 -0.92 1.40
C ILE A 227 -12.51 -1.57 2.79
N GLU A 228 -11.90 -2.73 2.99
CA GLU A 228 -11.88 -3.44 4.28
C GLU A 228 -11.33 -2.55 5.41
N PHE A 229 -10.24 -1.81 5.15
CA PHE A 229 -9.67 -0.86 6.10
C PHE A 229 -10.69 0.17 6.58
N TRP A 230 -11.42 0.78 5.65
CA TRP A 230 -12.38 1.85 5.94
C TRP A 230 -13.67 1.32 6.57
N GLN A 231 -14.15 0.15 6.16
CA GLN A 231 -15.32 -0.48 6.76
C GLN A 231 -15.09 -0.81 8.24
N LYS A 232 -13.85 -1.17 8.62
CA LYS A 232 -13.45 -1.46 10.00
C LYS A 232 -13.20 -0.23 10.89
N GLN A 233 -13.27 0.99 10.35
CA GLN A 233 -13.16 2.22 11.16
C GLN A 233 -14.49 2.65 11.81
N ILE A 234 -15.60 2.01 11.40
CA ILE A 234 -16.96 2.27 11.90
C ILE A 234 -17.29 1.27 12.99
#